data_AF-A0A258G8X0-F1
#
_entry.id   AF-A0A258G8X0-F1
#
_cell.length_a   1.000
_cell.length_b   1.000
_cell.length_c   1.000
_cell.angle_alpha   90.00
_cell.angle_beta   90.00
_cell.angle_gamma   90.00
#
_symmetry.space_group_name_H-M   'P 1'
#
loop_
_entity.id
_entity.type
_entity.pdbx_description
1 polymer ?
#
loop_
_entity_poly.entity_id
_entity_poly.type
_entity_poly.pdbx_seq_one_letter_code
_entity_poly.pdbx_strand_id
1 'polypeptide(L)' 'MEGFALILLAVGLVLSLEGLVLALAPSRIDELLDLIRKMPVETRRNLGLGAVALGVALIWLATGLAG' A
#
# COMPACT_ATOMS: atom_id res chain seq x y z
N MET A 1 -9.79 -22.84 8.97
CA MET A 1 -8.31 -22.68 8.86
C MET A 1 -7.88 -21.90 7.63
N GLU A 2 -8.63 -21.94 6.52
CA GLU A 2 -8.28 -21.23 5.27
C GLU A 2 -8.21 -19.70 5.41
N GLY A 3 -9.15 -19.07 6.13
CA GLY A 3 -9.11 -17.61 6.34
C GLY A 3 -7.85 -17.13 7.08
N PHE A 4 -7.29 -17.95 7.97
CA PHE A 4 -6.04 -17.61 8.67
C PHE A 4 -4.83 -17.63 7.73
N ALA A 5 -4.79 -18.57 6.77
CA ALA A 5 -3.73 -18.61 5.77
C ALA A 5 -3.73 -17.36 4.87
N LEU A 6 -4.92 -16.85 4.51
CA LEU A 6 -5.05 -15.60 3.75
C LEU A 6 -4.57 -14.38 4.53
N ILE A 7 -4.84 -14.31 5.84
CA ILE A 7 -4.34 -13.24 6.70
C ILE A 7 -2.81 -13.27 6.76
N LEU A 8 -2.22 -14.45 6.98
CA LEU A 8 -0.76 -14.60 6.98
C LEU A 8 -0.14 -14.22 5.64
N LEU A 9 -0.76 -14.60 4.52
CA LEU A 9 -0.31 -14.23 3.19
C LEU A 9 -0.37 -12.72 2.97
N ALA A 10 -1.49 -12.07 3.31
CA ALA A 10 -1.66 -10.64 3.16
C ALA A 10 -0.61 -9.87 3.98
N VAL A 11 -0.41 -10.24 5.25
CA VAL A 11 0.61 -9.64 6.11
C VAL A 11 2.02 -9.89 5.57
N GLY A 12 2.32 -11.12 5.14
CA GLY A 12 3.62 -11.47 4.57
C GLY A 12 3.95 -10.69 3.30
N LEU A 13 2.97 -10.47 2.41
CA LEU A 13 3.14 -9.67 1.20
C LEU A 13 3.40 -8.20 1.53
N VAL A 14 2.64 -7.60 2.45
CA VAL A 14 2.84 -6.21 2.89
C VAL A 14 4.24 -6.04 3.48
N LEU A 15 4.63 -6.89 4.42
CA LEU A 15 5.97 -6.85 5.02
C LEU A 15 7.09 -7.06 4.01
N SER A 16 6.92 -7.98 3.06
CA SER A 16 7.94 -8.23 2.03
C SER A 16 8.10 -7.02 1.12
N LEU A 17 7.00 -6.39 0.70
CA LEU A 17 7.03 -5.21 -0.15
C LEU A 17 7.67 -4.01 0.59
N GLU A 18 7.22 -3.73 1.81
CA GLU A 18 7.76 -2.64 2.64
C GLU A 18 9.25 -2.86 2.95
N GLY A 19 9.62 -4.10 3.30
CA GLY A 19 11.01 -4.49 3.53
C GLY A 19 11.89 -4.33 2.29
N LEU A 20 11.37 -4.63 1.09
CA LEU A 20 12.07 -4.40 -0.16
C LEU A 20 12.32 -2.90 -0.41
N VAL A 21 11.32 -2.05 -0.17
CA VAL A 21 11.47 -0.60 -0.32
C VAL A 21 12.57 -0.09 0.62
N LEU A 22 12.57 -0.54 1.88
CA LEU A 22 13.59 -0.20 2.86
C LEU A 22 14.98 -0.74 2.50
N ALA A 23 15.08 -1.97 2.00
CA ALA A 23 16.34 -2.63 1.70
C ALA A 23 16.99 -2.15 0.39
N LEU A 24 16.20 -1.93 -0.66
CA LEU A 24 16.70 -1.62 -2.01
C LEU A 24 16.83 -0.12 -2.28
N ALA A 25 16.00 0.71 -1.64
CA ALA A 25 15.93 2.14 -1.95
C ALA A 25 15.75 3.02 -0.70
N PRO A 26 16.56 2.84 0.37
CA PRO A 26 16.41 3.59 1.61
C PRO A 26 16.47 5.11 1.39
N SER A 27 17.39 5.61 0.56
CA SER A 27 17.52 7.05 0.27
C SER A 27 16.36 7.64 -0.52
N ARG A 28 15.60 6.82 -1.26
CA ARG A 28 14.41 7.29 -2.00
C ARG A 28 13.22 7.54 -1.07
N ILE A 29 13.19 6.87 0.08
CA ILE A 29 12.16 7.08 1.09
C ILE A 29 12.27 8.52 1.64
N ASP A 30 13.48 8.96 1.97
CA ASP A 30 13.72 10.31 2.49
C ASP A 30 13.31 11.38 1.46
N GLU A 31 13.70 11.21 0.19
CA GLU A 31 13.30 12.11 -0.91
C GLU A 31 11.77 12.16 -1.07
N LEU A 32 11.09 11.01 -1.00
CA LEU A 32 9.64 10.93 -1.11
C LEU A 32 8.93 11.57 0.08
N LEU A 33 9.43 11.35 1.30
CA LEU A 33 8.89 11.95 2.51
C LEU A 33 9.03 13.47 2.48
N ASP A 34 10.15 13.99 1.98
CA ASP A 34 10.34 15.44 1.80
C ASP A 34 9.37 16.03 0.77
N LEU A 35 9.11 15.31 -0.33
CA LEU A 35 8.10 15.71 -1.31
C LEU A 35 6.71 15.75 -0.69
N ILE A 36 6.31 14.69 0.02
CA ILE A 36 5.01 14.62 0.71
C ILE A 36 4.91 15.73 1.76
N ARG A 37 5.99 16.00 2.51
CA ARG A 37 6.04 17.05 3.54
C ARG A 37 5.89 18.46 2.99
N LYS A 38 6.17 18.69 1.71
CA LYS A 38 5.94 19.98 1.03
C LYS A 38 4.50 20.14 0.52
N MET A 39 3.71 19.07 0.45
CA MET A 39 2.33 19.13 -0.03
C MET A 39 1.38 19.75 1.02
N PRO A 40 0.34 20.49 0.63
CA PRO A 40 -0.76 20.88 1.51
C PRO A 40 -1.45 19.66 2.15
N VAL A 41 -2.02 19.82 3.34
CA VAL A 41 -2.69 18.73 4.08
C VAL A 41 -3.83 18.11 3.27
N GLU A 42 -4.60 18.93 2.57
CA GLU A 42 -5.72 18.48 1.72
C GLU A 42 -5.25 17.59 0.57
N THR A 43 -4.14 17.95 -0.08
CA THR A 43 -3.54 17.14 -1.15
C THR A 43 -3.09 15.78 -0.62
N ARG A 44 -2.43 15.74 0.55
CA ARG A 44 -2.03 14.46 1.19
C ARG A 44 -3.23 13.60 1.52
N ARG A 45 -4.30 14.22 2.04
CA ARG A 45 -5.55 13.52 2.35
C ARG A 45 -6.17 12.92 1.09
N ASN A 46 -6.27 13.71 0.02
CA ASN A 46 -6.86 13.26 -1.23
C ASN A 46 -6.02 12.15 -1.89
N LEU A 47 -4.69 12.23 -1.81
CA LEU A 47 -3.80 11.17 -2.27
C LEU A 47 -4.03 9.86 -1.48
N GLY A 48 -4.12 9.94 -0.15
CA GLY A 48 -4.43 8.79 0.69
C GLY A 48 -5.80 8.18 0.40
N LEU A 49 -6.83 9.02 0.27
CA LEU A 49 -8.19 8.57 -0.09
C LEU A 49 -8.21 7.90 -1.48
N GLY A 50 -7.49 8.45 -2.46
CA GLY A 50 -7.35 7.86 -3.78
C GLY A 50 -6.67 6.49 -3.74
N ALA A 51 -5.59 6.35 -2.96
CA ALA A 51 -4.89 5.07 -2.78
C ALA A 51 -5.80 4.02 -2.12
N VAL A 52 -6.57 4.40 -1.09
CA VAL A 52 -7.55 3.50 -0.44
C VAL A 52 -8.65 3.09 -1.42
N ALA A 53 -9.23 4.03 -2.16
CA ALA A 53 -10.29 3.76 -3.12
C ALA A 53 -9.80 2.79 -4.22
N LEU A 54 -8.59 3.01 -4.75
CA LEU A 54 -7.98 2.12 -5.72
C LEU A 54 -7.71 0.73 -5.14
N GLY A 55 -7.18 0.65 -3.92
CA GLY A 55 -6.94 -0.61 -3.23
C GLY A 55 -8.23 -1.43 -3.06
N VAL A 56 -9.31 -0.79 -2.60
CA VAL A 56 -10.63 -1.44 -2.48
C VAL A 56 -11.16 -1.88 -3.85
N ALA A 57 -11.03 -1.05 -4.88
CA ALA A 57 -11.45 -1.41 -6.23
C ALA A 57 -10.69 -2.62 -6.78
N LEU A 58 -9.38 -2.70 -6.56
CA LEU A 58 -8.55 -3.85 -6.96
C LEU A 58 -8.94 -5.12 -6.20
N ILE A 59 -9.17 -5.03 -4.89
CA ILE A 59 -9.65 -6.17 -4.09
C ILE A 59 -10.99 -6.64 -4.63
N TRP A 60 -11.93 -5.73 -4.87
CA TRP A 60 -13.25 -6.06 -5.41
C TRP A 60 -13.16 -6.75 -6.77
N LEU A 61 -12.35 -6.22 -7.69
CA LEU A 61 -12.10 -6.83 -9.00
C LEU A 61 -11.47 -8.22 -8.87
N ALA A 62 -10.45 -8.37 -8.04
CA ALA A 62 -9.80 -9.66 -7.81
C ALA A 62 -10.78 -10.69 -7.24
N THR A 63 -11.62 -10.31 -6.28
CA THR A 63 -12.65 -11.20 -5.72
C THR A 63 -13.77 -11.49 -6.71
N GLY A 64 -14.14 -10.55 -7.57
CA GLY A 64 -15.17 -10.73 -8.60
C GLY A 64 -14.71 -11.56 -9.79
N LEU A 65 -13.40 -11.58 -10.09
CA LEU A 65 -12.81 -12.44 -11.13
C LEU A 65 -12.49 -13.86 -10.62
N ALA A 66 -12.29 -14.01 -9.32
CA ALA A 66 -11.96 -15.30 -8.69
C ALA A 66 -13.21 -16.10 -8.24
N GLY A 67 -14.38 -15.45 -8.19
CA GLY A 67 -15.68 -16.09 -7.96
C GLY A 67 -16.36 -16.50 -9.26
#